data_AF-A0A932RPB3-F1
#
_entry.id   AF-A0A932RPB3-F1
#
_cell.length_a   1.000
_cell.length_b   1.000
_cell.length_c   1.000
_cell.angle_alpha   90.00
_cell.angle_beta   90.00
_cell.angle_gamma   90.00
#
_symmetry.space_group_name_H-M   'P 1'
#
loop_
_entity.id
_entity.type
_entity.pdbx_description
1 polymer ?
#
loop_
_entity_poly.entity_id
_entity_poly.type
_entity_poly.pdbx_seq_one_letter_code
_entity_poly.pdbx_strand_id
1 'polypeptide(L)'
;MAHFDEMTCLLYLDGQLDRERATELSEHVETCAECRTLLAALESESRLLRGALTEEEESVPARLLEYAPETKAREAAPLAWLVTLGFAGAGAYTLWSGIVEPWQQQLSQAGFGGDSFLAMLFFGGVFWKGWETMVNLTELLAAATLVILAVALFRRNSRHTPTVAVVLGALACVLALPLAASAAEIRKAGTVTVATDEVIKNDLVAVGESVRIEGTVEGDAILCGQTLTVNGHVKGDVIAFGEFVRINGQVDGNARVFSKFFALEGNVAKNVSIFAQTLEFPSKSQIGGSLMLFAARASQDGRVGRDLMAFVAKYDLNGMVGGTGLLQSDRLTIGPSADIQGKVSITAARQPSISEKAKFGSGPPAIKIETHRPDYASPGYYWHQTLRWGAAFMLGLVLALLMPGFLRDTMREGERYGLSLGAGVLALIVTPIAAVIACITIVGVAVGILAVLAWGAALYAAQVFVGAFLGQKMLGAADSTGALLGRMAVGLLVIRVAGMIPYAGHLAWLIVVVFGLGVVTLAIVKRARPEPAAM
;
A
#
# COMPACT_ATOMS: atom_id res chain seq x y z
N MET A 1 56.73 53.88 -24.93
CA MET A 1 57.45 52.60 -24.79
C MET A 1 56.41 51.51 -24.65
N ALA A 2 56.55 50.39 -25.35
CA ALA A 2 55.61 49.29 -25.24
C ALA A 2 55.70 48.67 -23.84
N HIS A 3 54.56 48.41 -23.21
CA HIS A 3 54.50 47.70 -21.94
C HIS A 3 54.94 46.25 -22.12
N PHE A 4 55.55 45.67 -21.09
CA PHE A 4 55.83 44.24 -21.05
C PHE A 4 54.55 43.45 -20.76
N ASP A 5 54.42 42.30 -21.41
CA ASP A 5 53.29 41.40 -21.21
C ASP A 5 53.46 40.56 -19.94
N GLU A 6 52.33 39.98 -19.50
CA GLU A 6 52.24 39.19 -18.26
C GLU A 6 53.21 38.00 -18.26
N MET A 7 53.39 37.34 -19.40
CA MET A 7 54.29 36.20 -19.55
C MET A 7 55.76 36.59 -19.34
N THR A 8 56.19 37.75 -19.86
CA THR A 8 57.57 38.23 -19.64
C THR A 8 57.80 38.58 -18.18
N CYS A 9 56.82 39.18 -17.49
CA CYS A 9 56.88 39.46 -16.05
C CYS A 9 56.94 38.17 -15.20
N LEU A 10 56.19 37.13 -15.56
CA LEU A 10 56.24 35.82 -14.89
C LEU A 10 57.60 35.14 -15.06
N LEU A 11 58.14 35.11 -16.28
CA LEU A 11 59.46 34.55 -16.55
C LEU A 11 60.58 35.29 -15.79
N TYR A 12 60.42 36.60 -15.58
CA TYR A 12 61.32 37.38 -14.73
C TYR A 12 61.23 36.94 -13.26
N LEU A 13 60.03 36.77 -12.69
CA LEU A 13 59.84 36.34 -11.30
C LEU A 13 60.32 34.91 -11.03
N ASP A 14 60.19 34.02 -12.01
CA ASP A 14 60.70 32.65 -11.93
C ASP A 14 62.21 32.54 -12.22
N GLY A 15 62.87 33.66 -12.56
CA GLY A 15 64.30 33.71 -12.86
C GLY A 15 64.71 33.04 -14.18
N GLN A 16 63.75 32.87 -15.08
CA GLN A 16 63.93 32.19 -16.38
C GLN A 16 64.12 33.16 -17.55
N LEU A 17 64.04 34.47 -17.30
CA LEU A 17 64.29 35.49 -18.31
C LEU A 17 65.81 35.68 -18.53
N ASP A 18 66.21 35.95 -19.77
CA ASP A 18 67.59 36.25 -20.13
C ASP A 18 68.07 37.54 -19.44
N ARG A 19 69.35 37.61 -19.08
CA ARG A 19 69.90 38.71 -18.26
C ARG A 19 69.72 40.09 -18.89
N GLU A 20 69.80 40.17 -20.22
CA GLU A 20 69.66 41.44 -20.95
C GLU A 20 68.23 41.98 -20.81
N ARG A 21 67.21 41.17 -21.15
CA ARG A 21 65.80 41.55 -20.94
C ARG A 21 65.40 41.73 -19.49
N ALA A 22 65.97 40.96 -18.56
CA ALA A 22 65.70 41.12 -17.13
C ALA A 22 66.15 42.49 -16.62
N THR A 23 67.27 43.01 -17.14
CA THR A 23 67.78 44.34 -16.81
C THR A 23 66.88 45.42 -17.40
N GLU A 24 66.50 45.30 -18.68
CA GLU A 24 65.55 46.20 -19.34
C GLU A 24 64.19 46.28 -18.61
N LEU A 25 63.66 45.13 -18.18
CA LEU A 25 62.39 45.08 -17.44
C LEU A 25 62.53 45.75 -16.06
N SER A 26 63.65 45.54 -15.35
CA SER A 26 63.89 46.16 -14.05
C SER A 26 64.00 47.69 -14.13
N GLU A 27 64.69 48.22 -15.15
CA GLU A 27 64.78 49.66 -15.40
C GLU A 27 63.45 50.25 -15.85
N HIS A 28 62.69 49.51 -16.68
CA HIS A 28 61.39 49.96 -17.16
C HIS A 28 60.36 50.09 -16.01
N VAL A 29 60.35 49.17 -15.06
CA VAL A 29 59.44 49.18 -13.91
C VAL A 29 59.64 50.39 -12.99
N GLU A 30 60.85 50.96 -12.95
CA GLU A 30 61.13 52.20 -12.20
C GLU A 30 60.43 53.43 -12.79
N THR A 31 60.12 53.41 -14.09
CA THR A 31 59.52 54.55 -14.79
C THR A 31 58.07 54.30 -15.24
N CYS A 32 57.64 53.04 -15.32
CA CYS A 32 56.31 52.63 -15.76
C CYS A 32 55.44 52.13 -14.60
N ALA A 33 54.38 52.89 -14.28
CA ALA A 33 53.46 52.53 -13.19
C ALA A 33 52.68 51.24 -13.49
N GLU A 34 52.20 51.04 -14.72
CA GLU A 34 51.41 49.85 -15.08
C GLU A 34 52.21 48.56 -14.98
N CYS A 35 53.44 48.53 -15.52
CA CYS A 35 54.30 47.35 -15.42
C CYS A 35 54.73 47.08 -13.98
N ARG A 36 54.90 48.13 -13.15
CA ARG A 36 55.15 47.98 -11.71
C ARG A 36 53.98 47.36 -10.98
N THR A 37 52.76 47.81 -11.27
CA THR A 37 51.55 47.24 -10.66
C THR A 37 51.34 45.79 -11.10
N LEU A 38 51.59 45.47 -12.37
CA LEU A 38 51.50 44.12 -12.89
C LEU A 38 52.53 43.19 -12.23
N LEU A 39 53.80 43.61 -12.14
CA LEU A 39 54.85 42.82 -11.51
C LEU A 39 54.58 42.60 -10.02
N ALA A 40 54.13 43.63 -9.31
CA ALA A 40 53.76 43.51 -7.89
C ALA A 40 52.55 42.59 -7.67
N ALA A 41 51.57 42.61 -8.57
CA ALA A 41 50.41 41.71 -8.51
C ALA A 41 50.84 40.24 -8.70
N LEU A 42 51.64 39.96 -9.73
CA LEU A 42 52.14 38.62 -10.01
C LEU A 42 53.06 38.08 -8.90
N GLU A 43 53.89 38.95 -8.30
CA GLU A 43 54.73 38.57 -7.16
C GLU A 43 53.90 38.24 -5.91
N SER A 44 52.79 38.96 -5.69
CA SER A 44 51.87 38.68 -4.60
C SER A 44 51.13 37.35 -4.79
N GLU A 45 50.76 37.02 -6.03
CA GLU A 45 50.08 35.76 -6.38
C GLU A 45 51.04 34.56 -6.31
N SER A 46 52.27 34.72 -6.80
CA SER A 46 53.32 33.69 -6.67
C SER A 46 53.68 33.43 -5.20
N ARG A 47 53.71 34.48 -4.35
CA ARG A 47 53.87 34.32 -2.89
C ARG A 47 52.69 33.59 -2.24
N LEU A 48 51.46 33.87 -2.64
CA LEU A 48 50.27 33.16 -2.16
C LEU A 48 50.28 31.69 -2.57
N LEU A 49 50.63 31.39 -3.83
CA LEU A 49 50.74 30.02 -4.34
C LEU A 49 51.88 29.25 -3.67
N ARG A 50 53.06 29.88 -3.47
CA ARG A 50 54.13 29.26 -2.66
C ARG A 50 53.69 29.02 -1.23
N GLY A 51 53.04 30.00 -0.59
CA GLY A 51 52.49 29.86 0.75
C GLY A 51 51.52 28.68 0.86
N ALA A 52 50.58 28.57 -0.07
CA ALA A 52 49.60 27.48 -0.14
C ALA A 52 50.22 26.11 -0.47
N LEU A 53 51.34 26.08 -1.20
CA LEU A 53 52.07 24.84 -1.52
C LEU A 53 53.06 24.43 -0.41
N THR A 54 53.41 25.32 0.51
CA THR A 54 54.27 25.03 1.67
C THR A 54 53.49 24.84 2.99
N GLU A 55 52.18 25.11 3.01
CA GLU A 55 51.29 24.78 4.13
C GLU A 55 50.93 23.28 4.12
N GLU A 56 51.94 22.42 4.30
CA GLU A 56 51.73 21.11 4.93
C GLU A 56 51.88 21.30 6.45
N GLU A 57 50.79 21.00 7.17
CA GLU A 57 50.69 20.88 8.64
C GLU A 57 50.92 22.15 9.49
N GLU A 58 49.93 23.02 9.62
CA GLU A 58 49.76 23.76 10.89
C GLU A 58 48.29 23.99 11.28
N SER A 59 47.99 23.67 12.54
CA SER A 59 46.67 23.79 13.17
C SER A 59 46.24 25.26 13.33
N VAL A 60 44.99 25.54 12.99
CA VAL A 60 44.36 26.86 12.87
C VAL A 60 44.75 27.87 14.00
N PRO A 61 45.20 29.09 13.66
CA PRO A 61 45.62 30.09 14.64
C PRO A 61 44.44 30.75 15.40
N ALA A 62 44.63 30.90 16.72
CA ALA A 62 43.64 31.33 17.72
C ALA A 62 42.92 32.67 17.45
N ARG A 63 43.47 33.54 16.59
CA ARG A 63 42.87 34.83 16.21
C ARG A 63 41.56 34.71 15.42
N LEU A 64 41.28 33.55 14.82
CA LEU A 64 40.03 33.31 14.09
C LEU A 64 38.86 32.92 15.01
N LEU A 65 39.10 32.68 16.30
CA LEU A 65 38.05 32.32 17.27
C LEU A 65 37.43 33.54 17.99
N GLU A 66 38.04 34.73 17.90
CA GLU A 66 37.53 35.94 18.59
C GLU A 66 36.47 36.72 17.79
N TYR A 67 36.20 36.36 16.53
CA TYR A 67 35.20 37.06 15.70
C TYR A 67 34.19 36.08 15.06
N ALA A 68 33.46 35.34 15.90
CA ALA A 68 32.27 34.61 15.46
C ALA A 68 31.08 35.00 16.34
N PRO A 69 30.16 35.87 15.85
CA PRO A 69 28.89 36.09 16.53
C PRO A 69 28.04 34.82 16.46
N GLU A 70 27.26 34.59 17.52
CA GLU A 70 26.49 33.39 17.81
C GLU A 70 25.71 32.81 16.61
N THR A 71 26.16 31.69 16.06
CA THR A 71 25.34 30.81 15.20
C THR A 71 25.46 29.35 15.63
N LYS A 72 25.17 29.04 16.91
CA LYS A 72 25.13 27.65 17.42
C LYS A 72 23.78 26.94 17.25
N ALA A 73 22.83 27.48 16.47
CA ALA A 73 21.50 26.89 16.32
C ALA A 73 21.23 26.14 15.00
N ARG A 74 22.18 26.09 14.04
CA ARG A 74 21.89 25.56 12.69
C ARG A 74 22.60 24.26 12.27
N GLU A 75 23.59 23.77 13.02
CA GLU A 75 24.34 22.57 12.65
C GLU A 75 23.97 21.29 13.43
N ALA A 76 23.19 21.39 14.51
CA ALA A 76 22.70 20.21 15.24
C ALA A 76 21.50 19.52 14.56
N ALA A 77 20.83 20.20 13.62
CA ALA A 77 19.66 19.66 12.92
C ALA A 77 19.98 18.45 12.01
N PRO A 78 21.00 18.46 11.11
CA PRO A 78 21.21 17.34 10.20
C PRO A 78 21.62 16.04 10.91
N LEU A 79 22.44 16.11 11.96
CA LEU A 79 22.88 14.91 12.68
C LEU A 79 21.76 14.32 13.56
N ALA A 80 20.96 15.17 14.23
CA ALA A 80 19.80 14.71 14.99
C ALA A 80 18.73 14.07 14.08
N TRP A 81 18.52 14.61 12.87
CA TRP A 81 17.64 14.00 11.86
C TRP A 81 18.20 12.67 11.33
N LEU A 82 19.51 12.57 11.08
CA LEU A 82 20.14 11.33 10.66
C LEU A 82 20.09 10.24 11.74
N VAL A 83 20.30 10.61 13.01
CA VAL A 83 20.23 9.68 14.14
C VAL A 83 18.79 9.25 14.40
N THR A 84 17.81 10.16 14.34
CA THR A 84 16.39 9.82 14.50
C THR A 84 15.86 8.98 13.34
N LEU A 85 16.25 9.26 12.10
CA LEU A 85 15.94 8.41 10.93
C LEU A 85 16.63 7.04 11.03
N GLY A 86 17.86 6.99 11.52
CA GLY A 86 18.59 5.74 11.76
C GLY A 86 17.92 4.86 12.82
N PHE A 87 17.50 5.44 13.95
CA PHE A 87 16.75 4.71 14.98
C PHE A 87 15.34 4.33 14.53
N ALA A 88 14.67 5.17 13.73
CA ALA A 88 13.38 4.83 13.13
C ALA A 88 13.51 3.67 12.13
N GLY A 89 14.57 3.66 11.31
CA GLY A 89 14.90 2.57 10.39
C GLY A 89 15.24 1.28 11.13
N ALA A 90 16.05 1.36 12.20
CA ALA A 90 16.36 0.21 13.05
C ALA A 90 15.11 -0.33 13.79
N GLY A 91 14.23 0.55 14.27
CA GLY A 91 12.95 0.19 14.87
C GLY A 91 11.98 -0.45 13.86
N ALA A 92 11.93 0.07 12.63
CA ALA A 92 11.15 -0.53 11.56
C ALA A 92 11.70 -1.90 11.16
N TYR A 93 13.03 -2.07 11.13
CA TYR A 93 13.68 -3.34 10.84
C TYR A 93 13.44 -4.39 11.94
N THR A 94 13.50 -4.01 13.22
CA THR A 94 13.20 -4.93 14.33
C THR A 94 11.73 -5.27 14.43
N LEU A 95 10.82 -4.32 14.14
CA LEU A 95 9.39 -4.59 14.02
C LEU A 95 9.10 -5.53 12.84
N TRP A 96 9.76 -5.29 11.70
CA TRP A 96 9.65 -6.12 10.50
C TRP A 96 10.09 -7.55 10.81
N SER A 97 11.33 -7.74 11.24
CA SER A 97 11.90 -9.08 11.49
C SER A 97 11.32 -9.80 12.72
N GLY A 98 10.92 -9.06 13.76
CA GLY A 98 10.43 -9.64 15.02
C GLY A 98 8.94 -9.96 15.04
N ILE A 99 8.13 -9.25 14.26
CA ILE A 99 6.66 -9.35 14.31
C ILE A 99 6.07 -9.63 12.93
N VAL A 100 6.47 -8.86 11.91
CA VAL A 100 5.84 -8.93 10.58
C VAL A 100 6.32 -10.16 9.81
N GLU A 101 7.62 -10.44 9.79
CA GLU A 101 8.23 -11.55 9.05
C GLU A 101 7.78 -12.93 9.57
N PRO A 102 7.73 -13.21 10.88
CA PRO A 102 7.20 -14.49 11.38
C PRO A 102 5.71 -14.66 11.09
N TRP A 103 4.93 -13.59 11.16
CA TRP A 103 3.50 -13.60 10.79
C TRP A 103 3.30 -13.79 9.28
N GLN A 104 4.13 -13.15 8.45
CA GLN A 104 4.17 -13.34 7.00
C GLN A 104 4.55 -14.78 6.64
N GLN A 105 5.49 -15.39 7.35
CA GLN A 105 5.86 -16.79 7.18
C GLN A 105 4.70 -17.72 7.55
N GLN A 106 3.99 -17.47 8.65
CA GLN A 106 2.78 -18.24 9.02
C GLN A 106 1.66 -18.09 7.99
N LEU A 107 1.44 -16.89 7.47
CA LEU A 107 0.51 -16.63 6.38
C LEU A 107 0.92 -17.33 5.09
N SER A 108 2.22 -17.37 4.78
CA SER A 108 2.74 -18.09 3.61
C SER A 108 2.46 -19.59 3.65
N GLN A 109 2.59 -20.19 4.83
CA GLN A 109 2.27 -21.59 5.06
C GLN A 109 0.74 -21.85 5.03
N ALA A 110 -0.08 -20.84 5.31
CA ALA A 110 -1.54 -20.87 5.19
C ALA A 110 -2.06 -20.50 3.78
N GLY A 111 -1.18 -20.31 2.80
CA GLY A 111 -1.53 -19.99 1.39
C GLY A 111 -1.61 -18.49 1.05
N PHE A 112 -1.17 -17.61 1.94
CA PHE A 112 -1.19 -16.14 1.82
C PHE A 112 0.20 -15.49 1.68
N GLY A 113 1.21 -16.25 1.26
CA GLY A 113 2.62 -15.81 1.16
C GLY A 113 2.89 -14.91 -0.05
N GLY A 114 4.12 -14.43 -0.21
CA GLY A 114 4.54 -13.59 -1.35
C GLY A 114 4.27 -14.19 -2.74
N ASP A 115 4.06 -15.49 -2.82
CA ASP A 115 3.69 -16.22 -4.05
C ASP A 115 2.17 -16.39 -4.21
N SER A 116 1.37 -15.87 -3.28
CA SER A 116 -0.08 -15.93 -3.33
C SER A 116 -0.65 -14.79 -4.15
N PHE A 117 -1.45 -15.18 -5.14
CA PHE A 117 -2.09 -14.28 -6.08
C PHE A 117 -2.98 -13.21 -5.42
N LEU A 118 -3.41 -13.37 -4.16
CA LEU A 118 -4.14 -12.33 -3.42
C LEU A 118 -3.22 -11.15 -3.03
N ALA A 119 -1.98 -11.43 -2.63
CA ALA A 119 -0.93 -10.41 -2.47
C ALA A 119 -0.53 -9.82 -3.84
N MET A 120 -0.56 -10.63 -4.91
CA MET A 120 -0.28 -10.15 -6.28
C MET A 120 -1.42 -9.29 -6.88
N LEU A 121 -2.68 -9.57 -6.52
CA LEU A 121 -3.89 -8.82 -6.91
C LEU A 121 -3.97 -7.46 -6.22
N PHE A 122 -3.72 -7.43 -4.91
CA PHE A 122 -3.78 -6.20 -4.14
C PHE A 122 -2.48 -5.39 -4.22
N PHE A 123 -1.33 -6.04 -4.43
CA PHE A 123 -0.03 -5.38 -4.40
C PHE A 123 0.85 -5.64 -5.65
N GLY A 124 0.82 -6.82 -6.29
CA GLY A 124 1.89 -7.27 -7.20
C GLY A 124 1.80 -7.03 -8.73
N GLY A 125 0.66 -6.68 -9.33
CA GLY A 125 0.56 -6.65 -10.81
C GLY A 125 0.61 -5.26 -11.44
N VAL A 126 -0.43 -4.46 -11.17
CA VAL A 126 -0.61 -3.12 -11.75
C VAL A 126 0.00 -2.05 -10.85
N PHE A 127 -0.05 -2.27 -9.52
CA PHE A 127 0.56 -1.38 -8.55
C PHE A 127 2.09 -1.44 -8.64
N TRP A 128 2.71 -2.63 -8.70
CA TRP A 128 4.16 -2.77 -8.86
C TRP A 128 4.68 -2.44 -10.27
N LYS A 129 3.98 -2.76 -11.37
CA LYS A 129 4.37 -2.23 -12.71
C LYS A 129 4.18 -0.71 -12.80
N GLY A 130 3.12 -0.16 -12.20
CA GLY A 130 2.93 1.28 -12.07
C GLY A 130 4.00 1.92 -11.18
N TRP A 131 4.46 1.20 -10.15
CA TRP A 131 5.56 1.59 -9.26
C TRP A 131 6.92 1.51 -9.94
N GLU A 132 7.25 0.45 -10.68
CA GLU A 132 8.44 0.39 -11.53
C GLU A 132 8.38 1.46 -12.62
N THR A 133 7.21 1.66 -13.25
CA THR A 133 7.04 2.74 -14.23
C THR A 133 7.18 4.10 -13.55
N MET A 134 6.74 4.26 -12.30
CA MET A 134 6.91 5.48 -11.50
C MET A 134 8.36 5.69 -11.05
N VAL A 135 9.06 4.65 -10.62
CA VAL A 135 10.50 4.66 -10.29
C VAL A 135 11.27 5.05 -11.55
N ASN A 136 10.98 4.41 -12.68
CA ASN A 136 11.55 4.75 -13.98
C ASN A 136 11.16 6.17 -14.43
N LEU A 137 9.94 6.65 -14.14
CA LEU A 137 9.50 8.01 -14.46
C LEU A 137 10.16 9.03 -13.53
N THR A 138 10.37 8.72 -12.26
CA THR A 138 11.11 9.55 -11.31
C THR A 138 12.60 9.56 -11.60
N GLU A 139 13.15 8.45 -12.08
CA GLU A 139 14.51 8.35 -12.60
C GLU A 139 14.64 9.11 -13.91
N LEU A 140 13.63 9.07 -14.80
CA LEU A 140 13.57 9.89 -16.01
C LEU A 140 13.40 11.37 -15.69
N LEU A 141 12.60 11.74 -14.69
CA LEU A 141 12.45 13.13 -14.24
C LEU A 141 13.68 13.60 -13.47
N ALA A 142 14.36 12.73 -12.73
CA ALA A 142 15.65 12.99 -12.08
C ALA A 142 16.75 13.15 -13.14
N ALA A 143 16.80 12.29 -14.15
CA ALA A 143 17.69 12.40 -15.30
C ALA A 143 17.37 13.65 -16.13
N ALA A 144 16.09 13.98 -16.35
CA ALA A 144 15.67 15.18 -17.05
C ALA A 144 16.01 16.44 -16.26
N THR A 145 15.84 16.45 -14.94
CA THR A 145 16.26 17.56 -14.07
C THR A 145 17.77 17.70 -14.01
N LEU A 146 18.53 16.59 -14.00
CA LEU A 146 19.99 16.58 -14.13
C LEU A 146 20.45 17.08 -15.50
N VAL A 147 19.75 16.73 -16.59
CA VAL A 147 20.01 17.24 -17.95
C VAL A 147 19.67 18.71 -18.03
N ILE A 148 18.56 19.16 -17.45
CA ILE A 148 18.18 20.58 -17.38
C ILE A 148 19.18 21.37 -16.54
N LEU A 149 19.67 20.81 -15.43
CA LEU A 149 20.74 21.39 -14.61
C LEU A 149 22.06 21.43 -15.37
N ALA A 150 22.43 20.37 -16.08
CA ALA A 150 23.62 20.31 -16.91
C ALA A 150 23.54 21.32 -18.07
N VAL A 151 22.37 21.48 -18.70
CA VAL A 151 22.09 22.48 -19.74
C VAL A 151 22.08 23.90 -19.17
N ALA A 152 21.55 24.11 -17.96
CA ALA A 152 21.58 25.40 -17.27
C ALA A 152 23.01 25.79 -16.85
N LEU A 153 23.81 24.83 -16.38
CA LEU A 153 25.24 24.99 -16.10
C LEU A 153 26.04 25.21 -17.41
N PHE A 154 25.67 24.53 -18.50
CA PHE A 154 26.24 24.72 -19.84
C PHE A 154 25.95 26.11 -20.42
N ARG A 155 24.73 26.64 -20.19
CA ARG A 155 24.37 28.03 -20.55
C ARG A 155 25.10 29.05 -19.69
N ARG A 156 25.48 28.69 -18.45
CA ARG A 156 26.22 29.55 -17.52
C ARG A 156 27.73 29.55 -17.77
N ASN A 157 28.31 28.49 -18.35
CA ASN A 157 29.75 28.35 -18.56
C ASN A 157 30.11 27.79 -19.95
N SER A 158 29.65 28.48 -21.00
CA SER A 158 29.77 28.01 -22.39
C SER A 158 31.10 28.42 -23.05
N ARG A 159 32.21 27.77 -22.64
CA ARG A 159 33.50 27.87 -23.37
C ARG A 159 34.26 26.56 -23.59
N HIS A 160 33.74 25.39 -23.25
CA HIS A 160 34.46 24.14 -23.52
C HIS A 160 33.60 23.08 -24.23
N THR A 161 34.20 22.49 -25.25
CA THR A 161 33.67 21.49 -26.20
C THR A 161 33.31 20.09 -25.65
N PRO A 162 33.71 19.61 -24.45
CA PRO A 162 33.42 18.23 -24.05
C PRO A 162 31.97 18.01 -23.57
N THR A 163 31.20 19.05 -23.30
CA THR A 163 29.82 18.92 -22.79
C THR A 163 28.82 18.45 -23.85
N VAL A 164 29.08 18.75 -25.13
CA VAL A 164 28.23 18.31 -26.25
C VAL A 164 28.35 16.80 -26.48
N ALA A 165 29.55 16.23 -26.29
CA ALA A 165 29.78 14.79 -26.39
C ALA A 165 29.09 14.00 -25.25
N VAL A 166 29.05 14.56 -24.04
CA VAL A 166 28.34 13.95 -22.89
C VAL A 166 26.83 13.93 -23.12
N VAL A 167 26.25 15.01 -23.67
CA VAL A 167 24.81 15.09 -23.96
C VAL A 167 24.41 14.14 -25.11
N LEU A 168 25.20 14.06 -26.17
CA LEU A 168 24.97 13.12 -27.28
C LEU A 168 25.16 11.66 -26.85
N GLY A 169 26.16 11.39 -25.99
CA GLY A 169 26.38 10.06 -25.40
C GLY A 169 25.23 9.62 -24.48
N ALA A 170 24.72 10.53 -23.64
CA ALA A 170 23.56 10.26 -22.80
C ALA A 170 22.29 9.99 -23.63
N LEU A 171 22.07 10.75 -24.72
CA LEU A 171 20.93 10.55 -25.61
C LEU A 171 21.00 9.21 -26.36
N ALA A 172 22.20 8.79 -26.78
CA ALA A 172 22.41 7.49 -27.42
C ALA A 172 22.18 6.31 -26.45
N CYS A 173 22.57 6.45 -25.18
CA CYS A 173 22.28 5.44 -24.14
C CYS A 173 20.77 5.33 -23.84
N VAL A 174 20.02 6.43 -23.88
CA VAL A 174 18.56 6.43 -23.69
C VAL A 174 17.84 5.77 -24.88
N LEU A 175 18.35 5.96 -26.11
CA LEU A 175 17.81 5.32 -27.32
C LEU A 175 18.20 3.84 -27.46
N ALA A 176 19.20 3.37 -26.70
CA ALA A 176 19.64 1.98 -26.66
C ALA A 176 18.91 1.12 -25.61
N LEU A 177 17.96 1.70 -24.85
CA LEU A 177 17.11 0.94 -23.93
C LEU A 177 16.20 -0.02 -24.74
N PRO A 178 16.15 -1.32 -24.41
CA PRO A 178 15.28 -2.26 -25.12
C PRO A 178 13.83 -1.81 -24.99
N LEU A 179 13.12 -1.76 -26.12
CA LEU A 179 11.67 -1.58 -26.17
C LEU A 179 11.04 -2.68 -25.30
N ALA A 180 10.25 -2.27 -24.30
CA ALA A 180 9.63 -3.19 -23.36
C ALA A 180 8.82 -4.26 -24.12
N ALA A 181 9.32 -5.50 -24.14
CA ALA A 181 8.54 -6.65 -24.54
C ALA A 181 7.44 -6.83 -23.48
N SER A 182 6.17 -6.64 -23.88
CA SER A 182 5.05 -6.82 -22.95
C SER A 182 4.96 -8.31 -22.59
N ALA A 183 5.20 -8.63 -21.31
CA ALA A 183 5.08 -9.98 -20.77
C ALA A 183 3.64 -10.53 -20.78
N ALA A 184 2.63 -9.67 -20.98
CA ALA A 184 1.22 -10.05 -21.03
C ALA A 184 0.50 -9.33 -22.19
N GLU A 185 -0.45 -10.02 -22.80
CA GLU A 185 -1.37 -9.47 -23.78
C GLU A 185 -2.63 -8.95 -23.08
N ILE A 186 -2.98 -7.68 -23.31
CA ILE A 186 -4.12 -7.03 -22.65
C ILE A 186 -5.19 -6.71 -23.68
N ARG A 187 -6.40 -7.26 -23.50
CA ARG A 187 -7.57 -7.00 -24.34
C ARG A 187 -8.66 -6.30 -23.54
N LYS A 188 -9.15 -5.16 -24.03
CA LYS A 188 -10.22 -4.38 -23.43
C LYS A 188 -11.27 -4.02 -24.48
N ALA A 189 -12.48 -4.57 -24.35
CA ALA A 189 -13.61 -4.30 -25.24
C ALA A 189 -14.93 -4.65 -24.54
N GLY A 190 -16.07 -4.25 -25.10
CA GLY A 190 -17.38 -4.70 -24.58
C GLY A 190 -17.51 -6.22 -24.62
N THR A 191 -17.06 -6.86 -25.70
CA THR A 191 -16.91 -8.31 -25.80
C THR A 191 -15.48 -8.64 -26.20
N VAL A 192 -14.79 -9.45 -25.40
CA VAL A 192 -13.46 -9.98 -25.71
C VAL A 192 -13.63 -11.45 -26.08
N THR A 193 -13.12 -11.86 -27.24
CA THR A 193 -13.10 -13.26 -27.66
C THR A 193 -11.69 -13.65 -28.07
N VAL A 194 -11.24 -14.81 -27.60
CA VAL A 194 -10.08 -15.53 -28.14
C VAL A 194 -10.64 -16.65 -29.01
N ALA A 195 -10.44 -16.56 -30.33
CA ALA A 195 -11.05 -17.49 -31.28
C ALA A 195 -10.48 -18.91 -31.16
N THR A 196 -11.18 -19.92 -31.66
CA THR A 196 -10.79 -21.34 -31.49
C THR A 196 -9.41 -21.67 -32.07
N ASP A 197 -9.03 -21.03 -33.18
CA ASP A 197 -7.75 -21.17 -33.87
C ASP A 197 -6.65 -20.21 -33.33
N GLU A 198 -7.01 -19.36 -32.38
CA GLU A 198 -6.10 -18.37 -31.81
C GLU A 198 -5.29 -18.94 -30.66
N VAL A 199 -4.00 -18.63 -30.64
CA VAL A 199 -3.07 -19.01 -29.57
C VAL A 199 -2.41 -17.75 -29.00
N ILE A 200 -2.75 -17.43 -27.75
CA ILE A 200 -2.09 -16.39 -26.99
C ILE A 200 -0.83 -16.99 -26.37
N LYS A 201 0.35 -16.55 -26.84
CA LYS A 201 1.64 -17.13 -26.44
C LYS A 201 2.11 -16.75 -25.03
N ASN A 202 1.54 -15.68 -24.47
CA ASN A 202 1.91 -15.13 -23.17
C ASN A 202 0.68 -15.15 -22.24
N ASP A 203 0.79 -14.48 -21.10
CA ASP A 203 -0.35 -14.25 -20.21
C ASP A 203 -1.40 -13.38 -20.89
N LEU A 204 -2.69 -13.68 -20.67
CA LEU A 204 -3.82 -12.93 -21.17
C LEU A 204 -4.49 -12.16 -20.02
N VAL A 205 -4.66 -10.85 -20.20
CA VAL A 205 -5.54 -10.02 -19.36
C VAL A 205 -6.72 -9.55 -20.21
N ALA A 206 -7.90 -10.10 -19.97
CA ALA A 206 -9.11 -9.77 -20.72
C ALA A 206 -10.14 -9.08 -19.83
N VAL A 207 -10.55 -7.88 -20.22
CA VAL A 207 -11.54 -7.07 -19.50
C VAL A 207 -12.67 -6.66 -20.45
N GLY A 208 -13.90 -7.01 -20.10
CA GLY A 208 -15.08 -6.66 -20.88
C GLY A 208 -16.40 -7.01 -20.18
N GLU A 209 -17.54 -6.72 -20.80
CA GLU A 209 -18.84 -7.19 -20.29
C GLU A 209 -18.94 -8.71 -20.44
N SER A 210 -18.53 -9.21 -21.61
CA SER A 210 -18.40 -10.64 -21.90
C SER A 210 -16.98 -10.99 -22.33
N VAL A 211 -16.40 -12.03 -21.73
CA VAL A 211 -15.11 -12.59 -22.13
C VAL A 211 -15.29 -14.07 -22.44
N ARG A 212 -14.84 -14.47 -23.62
CA ARG A 212 -14.95 -15.84 -24.13
C ARG A 212 -13.61 -16.34 -24.64
N ILE A 213 -13.11 -17.41 -24.05
CA ILE A 213 -11.86 -18.06 -24.45
C ILE A 213 -12.22 -19.37 -25.14
N GLU A 214 -12.22 -19.38 -26.47
CA GLU A 214 -12.40 -20.59 -27.29
C GLU A 214 -11.06 -21.23 -27.69
N GLY A 215 -10.02 -20.40 -27.87
CA GLY A 215 -8.69 -20.83 -28.28
C GLY A 215 -7.77 -21.23 -27.13
N THR A 216 -6.46 -21.18 -27.38
CA THR A 216 -5.43 -21.57 -26.40
C THR A 216 -4.75 -20.35 -25.79
N VAL A 217 -4.55 -20.37 -24.48
CA VAL A 217 -3.68 -19.44 -23.76
C VAL A 217 -2.52 -20.24 -23.20
N GLU A 218 -1.30 -19.94 -23.64
CA GLU A 218 -0.09 -20.65 -23.21
C GLU A 218 0.41 -20.19 -21.83
N GLY A 219 0.08 -18.96 -21.43
CA GLY A 219 0.33 -18.43 -20.09
C GLY A 219 -0.90 -18.47 -19.19
N ASP A 220 -0.93 -17.54 -18.23
CA ASP A 220 -2.04 -17.35 -17.30
C ASP A 220 -3.18 -16.53 -17.95
N ALA A 221 -4.42 -16.77 -17.52
CA ALA A 221 -5.59 -16.03 -17.99
C ALA A 221 -6.26 -15.27 -16.83
N ILE A 222 -6.16 -13.93 -16.86
CA ILE A 222 -6.80 -13.02 -15.91
C ILE A 222 -8.02 -12.38 -16.58
N LEU A 223 -9.21 -12.78 -16.13
CA LEU A 223 -10.48 -12.47 -16.77
C LEU A 223 -11.36 -11.63 -15.84
N CYS A 224 -11.85 -10.50 -16.32
CA CYS A 224 -12.76 -9.64 -15.57
C CYS A 224 -13.95 -9.22 -16.44
N GLY A 225 -15.17 -9.46 -15.95
CA GLY A 225 -16.39 -9.13 -16.69
C GLY A 225 -17.67 -9.65 -16.06
N GLN A 226 -18.83 -9.38 -16.67
CA GLN A 226 -20.10 -9.92 -16.16
C GLN A 226 -20.24 -11.40 -16.47
N THR A 227 -19.97 -11.79 -17.72
CA THR A 227 -20.06 -13.18 -18.19
C THR A 227 -18.72 -13.67 -18.72
N LEU A 228 -18.14 -14.65 -18.05
CA LEU A 228 -16.85 -15.25 -18.39
C LEU A 228 -17.04 -16.72 -18.79
N THR A 229 -16.59 -17.10 -19.98
CA THR A 229 -16.64 -18.48 -20.46
C THR A 229 -15.27 -18.93 -20.96
N VAL A 230 -14.74 -20.02 -20.40
CA VAL A 230 -13.49 -20.66 -20.83
C VAL A 230 -13.83 -22.03 -21.40
N ASN A 231 -13.88 -22.12 -22.72
CA ASN A 231 -14.11 -23.37 -23.47
C ASN A 231 -12.82 -24.00 -23.98
N GLY A 232 -11.84 -23.15 -24.31
CA GLY A 232 -10.53 -23.55 -24.81
C GLY A 232 -9.57 -24.02 -23.72
N HIS A 233 -8.28 -24.10 -24.07
CA HIS A 233 -7.22 -24.64 -23.21
C HIS A 233 -6.38 -23.52 -22.60
N VAL A 234 -6.23 -23.52 -21.28
CA VAL A 234 -5.32 -22.60 -20.57
C VAL A 234 -4.19 -23.43 -19.94
N LYS A 235 -2.97 -23.26 -20.43
CA LYS A 235 -1.80 -23.99 -19.91
C LYS A 235 -1.35 -23.45 -18.55
N GLY A 236 -1.59 -22.18 -18.26
CA GLY A 236 -1.31 -21.54 -16.98
C GLY A 236 -2.48 -21.63 -16.00
N ASP A 237 -2.51 -20.67 -15.09
CA ASP A 237 -3.57 -20.46 -14.11
C ASP A 237 -4.73 -19.64 -14.71
N VAL A 238 -5.97 -19.93 -14.30
CA VAL A 238 -7.14 -19.09 -14.58
C VAL A 238 -7.52 -18.30 -13.34
N ILE A 239 -7.63 -16.99 -13.49
CA ILE A 239 -8.17 -16.09 -12.49
C ILE A 239 -9.38 -15.40 -13.10
N ALA A 240 -10.54 -15.54 -12.47
CA ALA A 240 -11.79 -15.01 -12.99
C ALA A 240 -12.56 -14.20 -11.95
N PHE A 241 -12.92 -12.97 -12.31
CA PHE A 241 -13.81 -12.09 -11.56
C PHE A 241 -15.04 -11.78 -12.40
N GLY A 242 -16.19 -12.34 -12.04
CA GLY A 242 -17.41 -12.03 -12.76
C GLY A 242 -18.69 -12.54 -12.18
N GLU A 243 -19.84 -12.06 -12.65
CA GLU A 243 -21.13 -12.52 -12.13
C GLU A 243 -21.37 -13.99 -12.47
N PHE A 244 -21.16 -14.36 -13.73
CA PHE A 244 -21.32 -15.71 -14.24
C PHE A 244 -19.99 -16.19 -14.80
N VAL A 245 -19.39 -17.20 -14.16
CA VAL A 245 -18.15 -17.81 -14.63
C VAL A 245 -18.43 -19.26 -14.99
N ARG A 246 -18.02 -19.68 -16.18
CA ARG A 246 -18.09 -21.06 -16.63
C ARG A 246 -16.73 -21.51 -17.17
N ILE A 247 -16.21 -22.61 -16.63
CA ILE A 247 -14.99 -23.26 -17.13
C ILE A 247 -15.38 -24.64 -17.65
N ASN A 248 -15.47 -24.74 -18.97
CA ASN A 248 -15.78 -25.97 -19.69
C ASN A 248 -14.51 -26.66 -20.21
N GLY A 249 -13.50 -25.87 -20.53
CA GLY A 249 -12.23 -26.32 -21.08
C GLY A 249 -11.26 -26.85 -20.04
N GLN A 250 -10.05 -27.13 -20.50
CA GLN A 250 -8.95 -27.66 -19.70
C GLN A 250 -8.09 -26.51 -19.16
N VAL A 251 -7.74 -26.60 -17.86
CA VAL A 251 -6.81 -25.68 -17.19
C VAL A 251 -5.69 -26.50 -16.56
N ASP A 252 -4.46 -26.36 -17.05
CA ASP A 252 -3.32 -27.16 -16.53
C ASP A 252 -2.75 -26.58 -15.22
N GLY A 253 -3.02 -25.31 -14.94
CA GLY A 253 -2.70 -24.64 -13.70
C GLY A 253 -3.78 -24.76 -12.62
N ASN A 254 -3.86 -23.71 -11.81
CA ASN A 254 -4.88 -23.51 -10.79
C ASN A 254 -6.04 -22.66 -11.34
N ALA A 255 -7.23 -22.79 -10.76
CA ALA A 255 -8.35 -21.87 -11.02
C ALA A 255 -8.73 -21.10 -9.75
N ARG A 256 -8.73 -19.77 -9.81
CA ARG A 256 -9.14 -18.87 -8.72
C ARG A 256 -10.33 -18.04 -9.19
N VAL A 257 -11.51 -18.26 -8.60
CA VAL A 257 -12.76 -17.72 -9.12
C VAL A 257 -13.53 -16.96 -8.05
N PHE A 258 -13.88 -15.71 -8.37
CA PHE A 258 -14.76 -14.86 -7.58
C PHE A 258 -16.01 -14.57 -8.39
N SER A 259 -17.16 -15.05 -7.94
CA SER A 259 -18.39 -14.91 -8.73
C SER A 259 -19.69 -14.90 -7.96
N LYS A 260 -20.79 -14.60 -8.64
CA LYS A 260 -22.12 -14.92 -8.13
C LYS A 260 -22.45 -16.38 -8.42
N PHE A 261 -22.26 -16.80 -9.67
CA PHE A 261 -22.50 -18.16 -10.12
C PHE A 261 -21.24 -18.70 -10.80
N PHE A 262 -20.75 -19.84 -10.33
CA PHE A 262 -19.65 -20.56 -10.94
C PHE A 262 -20.08 -21.97 -11.33
N ALA A 263 -19.88 -22.32 -12.59
CA ALA A 263 -20.00 -23.69 -13.10
C ALA A 263 -18.63 -24.20 -13.56
N LEU A 264 -18.16 -25.27 -12.92
CA LEU A 264 -16.96 -25.99 -13.34
C LEU A 264 -17.39 -27.27 -14.03
N GLU A 265 -17.27 -27.32 -15.36
CA GLU A 265 -17.66 -28.46 -16.19
C GLU A 265 -16.46 -29.19 -16.83
N GLY A 266 -15.31 -28.50 -16.91
CA GLY A 266 -14.04 -29.02 -17.42
C GLY A 266 -13.13 -29.64 -16.36
N ASN A 267 -11.84 -29.67 -16.67
CA ASN A 267 -10.82 -30.23 -15.79
C ASN A 267 -9.76 -29.18 -15.43
N VAL A 268 -9.44 -29.11 -14.13
CA VAL A 268 -8.37 -28.27 -13.59
C VAL A 268 -7.31 -29.19 -13.00
N ALA A 269 -6.11 -29.22 -13.59
CA ALA A 269 -5.09 -30.20 -13.22
C ALA A 269 -4.52 -29.97 -11.80
N LYS A 270 -4.46 -28.72 -11.33
CA LYS A 270 -3.98 -28.39 -9.97
C LYS A 270 -5.14 -28.01 -9.04
N ASN A 271 -5.08 -26.87 -8.36
CA ASN A 271 -6.00 -26.52 -7.29
C ASN A 271 -7.08 -25.55 -7.75
N VAL A 272 -8.21 -25.57 -7.05
CA VAL A 272 -9.30 -24.62 -7.29
C VAL A 272 -9.63 -23.88 -5.99
N SER A 273 -9.71 -22.55 -6.06
CA SER A 273 -10.16 -21.69 -4.96
C SER A 273 -11.36 -20.86 -5.41
N ILE A 274 -12.48 -20.96 -4.69
CA ILE A 274 -13.77 -20.41 -5.12
C ILE A 274 -14.37 -19.55 -4.02
N PHE A 275 -14.77 -18.35 -4.39
CA PHE A 275 -15.67 -17.49 -3.63
C PHE A 275 -16.89 -17.21 -4.49
N ALA A 276 -17.99 -17.93 -4.24
CA ALA A 276 -19.19 -17.85 -5.08
C ALA A 276 -20.48 -17.73 -4.26
N GLN A 277 -21.55 -17.14 -4.80
CA GLN A 277 -22.86 -17.32 -4.17
C GLN A 277 -23.36 -18.76 -4.41
N THR A 278 -23.21 -19.27 -5.62
CA THR A 278 -23.61 -20.62 -6.02
C THR A 278 -22.51 -21.30 -6.84
N LEU A 279 -22.19 -22.55 -6.47
CA LEU A 279 -21.31 -23.44 -7.23
C LEU A 279 -22.11 -24.63 -7.79
N GLU A 280 -21.91 -24.90 -9.08
CA GLU A 280 -22.27 -26.16 -9.73
C GLU A 280 -20.99 -26.88 -10.21
N PHE A 281 -20.77 -28.08 -9.70
CA PHE A 281 -19.63 -28.92 -10.04
C PHE A 281 -20.11 -30.33 -10.42
N PRO A 282 -20.64 -30.51 -11.65
CA PRO A 282 -21.21 -31.77 -12.12
C PRO A 282 -20.21 -32.92 -12.19
N SER A 283 -20.73 -34.13 -12.37
CA SER A 283 -19.98 -35.40 -12.31
C SER A 283 -18.86 -35.57 -13.34
N LYS A 284 -18.98 -34.90 -14.50
CA LYS A 284 -17.97 -34.97 -15.58
C LYS A 284 -16.69 -34.18 -15.28
N SER A 285 -16.73 -33.30 -14.30
CA SER A 285 -15.68 -32.32 -14.04
C SER A 285 -14.70 -32.84 -13.00
N GLN A 286 -13.44 -32.42 -13.13
CA GLN A 286 -12.34 -32.97 -12.33
C GLN A 286 -11.39 -31.86 -11.85
N ILE A 287 -10.92 -32.02 -10.62
CA ILE A 287 -9.85 -31.23 -10.03
C ILE A 287 -8.75 -32.20 -9.64
N GLY A 288 -7.56 -32.09 -10.23
CA GLY A 288 -6.44 -32.98 -9.92
C GLY A 288 -5.84 -32.73 -8.53
N GLY A 289 -5.85 -31.46 -8.08
CA GLY A 289 -5.37 -31.03 -6.78
C GLY A 289 -6.46 -30.92 -5.72
N SER A 290 -6.36 -29.87 -4.89
CA SER A 290 -7.26 -29.60 -3.77
C SER A 290 -8.30 -28.54 -4.12
N LEU A 291 -9.47 -28.60 -3.48
CA LEU A 291 -10.57 -27.65 -3.64
C LEU A 291 -10.78 -26.85 -2.35
N MET A 292 -10.69 -25.53 -2.43
CA MET A 292 -11.09 -24.58 -1.39
C MET A 292 -12.35 -23.83 -1.85
N LEU A 293 -13.42 -23.90 -1.07
CA LEU A 293 -14.74 -23.43 -1.46
C LEU A 293 -15.39 -22.58 -0.37
N PHE A 294 -15.75 -21.35 -0.71
CA PHE A 294 -16.63 -20.49 0.08
C PHE A 294 -17.89 -20.20 -0.73
N ALA A 295 -19.05 -20.68 -0.27
CA ALA A 295 -20.29 -20.41 -0.97
C ALA A 295 -21.56 -20.34 -0.11
N ALA A 296 -22.59 -19.67 -0.62
CA ALA A 296 -23.90 -19.78 0.02
C ALA A 296 -24.54 -21.14 -0.30
N ARG A 297 -24.40 -21.62 -1.55
CA ARG A 297 -24.87 -22.93 -2.00
C ARG A 297 -23.83 -23.60 -2.87
N ALA A 298 -23.65 -24.91 -2.70
CA ALA A 298 -22.82 -25.70 -3.59
C ALA A 298 -23.43 -27.07 -3.84
N SER A 299 -23.30 -27.55 -5.07
CA SER A 299 -23.55 -28.93 -5.47
C SER A 299 -22.28 -29.48 -6.11
N GLN A 300 -21.71 -30.52 -5.50
CA GLN A 300 -20.49 -31.19 -5.95
C GLN A 300 -20.78 -32.68 -6.25
N ASP A 301 -20.85 -33.00 -7.53
CA ASP A 301 -20.89 -34.37 -8.06
C ASP A 301 -19.53 -34.79 -8.67
N GLY A 302 -18.69 -33.81 -9.06
CA GLY A 302 -17.39 -34.03 -9.68
C GLY A 302 -16.31 -34.56 -8.72
N ARG A 303 -15.12 -34.82 -9.28
CA ARG A 303 -13.99 -35.42 -8.54
C ARG A 303 -12.98 -34.37 -8.07
N VAL A 304 -12.62 -34.43 -6.80
CA VAL A 304 -11.46 -33.73 -6.21
C VAL A 304 -10.37 -34.74 -5.92
N GLY A 305 -9.19 -34.56 -6.51
CA GLY A 305 -8.09 -35.52 -6.45
C GLY A 305 -7.39 -35.59 -5.09
N ARG A 306 -7.35 -34.46 -4.36
CA ARG A 306 -6.75 -34.35 -3.03
C ARG A 306 -7.77 -33.83 -2.02
N ASP A 307 -7.41 -32.82 -1.24
CA ASP A 307 -8.17 -32.33 -0.10
C ASP A 307 -9.34 -31.43 -0.51
N LEU A 308 -10.40 -31.45 0.29
CA LEU A 308 -11.57 -30.58 0.17
C LEU A 308 -11.70 -29.74 1.44
N MET A 309 -11.64 -28.42 1.29
CA MET A 309 -11.97 -27.44 2.32
C MET A 309 -13.20 -26.65 1.88
N ALA A 310 -14.33 -26.81 2.57
CA ALA A 310 -15.59 -26.21 2.17
C ALA A 310 -16.26 -25.46 3.32
N PHE A 311 -16.49 -24.16 3.15
CA PHE A 311 -17.28 -23.30 4.02
C PHE A 311 -18.54 -22.88 3.25
N VAL A 312 -19.61 -23.65 3.42
CA VAL A 312 -20.80 -23.53 2.56
C VAL A 312 -22.08 -23.55 3.37
N ALA A 313 -22.96 -22.55 3.23
CA ALA A 313 -24.19 -22.52 4.03
C ALA A 313 -25.13 -23.70 3.75
N LYS A 314 -25.40 -24.02 2.48
CA LYS A 314 -26.07 -25.27 2.07
C LYS A 314 -25.20 -26.06 1.10
N TYR A 315 -24.77 -27.25 1.49
CA TYR A 315 -23.86 -28.06 0.69
C TYR A 315 -24.42 -29.44 0.38
N ASP A 316 -24.54 -29.76 -0.90
CA ASP A 316 -24.88 -31.08 -1.43
C ASP A 316 -23.60 -31.72 -2.02
N LEU A 317 -23.00 -32.68 -1.30
CA LEU A 317 -21.77 -33.37 -1.68
C LEU A 317 -22.07 -34.83 -2.07
N ASN A 318 -21.80 -35.19 -3.32
CA ASN A 318 -22.09 -36.53 -3.86
C ASN A 318 -20.96 -37.09 -4.74
N GLY A 319 -19.93 -36.27 -5.05
CA GLY A 319 -18.73 -36.69 -5.78
C GLY A 319 -17.63 -37.33 -4.93
N MET A 320 -16.47 -37.57 -5.55
CA MET A 320 -15.29 -38.14 -4.89
C MET A 320 -14.35 -37.05 -4.34
N VAL A 321 -13.76 -37.30 -3.17
CA VAL A 321 -12.65 -36.56 -2.57
C VAL A 321 -11.51 -37.54 -2.23
N GLY A 322 -10.37 -37.41 -2.91
CA GLY A 322 -9.23 -38.31 -2.74
C GLY A 322 -8.41 -38.09 -1.45
N GLY A 323 -8.53 -36.92 -0.82
CA GLY A 323 -7.81 -36.54 0.39
C GLY A 323 -8.73 -36.27 1.59
N THR A 324 -8.29 -35.41 2.49
CA THR A 324 -9.01 -35.01 3.70
C THR A 324 -10.15 -34.04 3.38
N GLY A 325 -11.28 -34.20 4.05
CA GLY A 325 -12.43 -33.30 3.97
C GLY A 325 -12.58 -32.46 5.25
N LEU A 326 -12.42 -31.14 5.14
CA LEU A 326 -12.81 -30.17 6.17
C LEU A 326 -14.07 -29.44 5.70
N LEU A 327 -15.21 -29.76 6.31
CA LEU A 327 -16.52 -29.28 5.87
C LEU A 327 -17.16 -28.45 6.99
N GLN A 328 -17.47 -27.18 6.71
CA GLN A 328 -18.24 -26.31 7.57
C GLN A 328 -19.52 -25.86 6.88
N SER A 329 -20.68 -26.17 7.45
CA SER A 329 -21.96 -25.91 6.79
C SER A 329 -23.16 -25.79 7.74
N ASP A 330 -24.14 -24.94 7.41
CA ASP A 330 -25.39 -24.90 8.17
C ASP A 330 -26.30 -26.09 7.86
N ARG A 331 -26.25 -26.58 6.61
CA ARG A 331 -26.98 -27.72 6.09
C ARG A 331 -26.10 -28.50 5.11
N LEU A 332 -25.57 -29.62 5.57
CA LEU A 332 -24.78 -30.54 4.77
C LEU A 332 -25.59 -31.81 4.45
N THR A 333 -25.61 -32.16 3.16
CA THR A 333 -26.13 -33.42 2.65
C THR A 333 -25.02 -34.17 1.93
N ILE A 334 -24.70 -35.38 2.39
CA ILE A 334 -23.74 -36.28 1.74
C ILE A 334 -24.54 -37.37 1.02
N GLY A 335 -24.46 -37.36 -0.30
CA GLY A 335 -25.19 -38.24 -1.21
C GLY A 335 -24.65 -39.68 -1.26
N PRO A 336 -25.38 -40.59 -1.92
CA PRO A 336 -25.03 -42.01 -1.98
C PRO A 336 -23.78 -42.32 -2.81
N SER A 337 -23.37 -41.43 -3.71
CA SER A 337 -22.18 -41.60 -4.53
C SER A 337 -20.92 -40.99 -3.92
N ALA A 338 -21.05 -40.36 -2.73
CA ALA A 338 -19.94 -39.66 -2.09
C ALA A 338 -18.78 -40.60 -1.73
N ASP A 339 -17.65 -40.32 -2.37
CA ASP A 339 -16.36 -41.01 -2.39
C ASP A 339 -15.23 -40.41 -1.52
N ILE A 340 -15.21 -40.43 -0.17
CA ILE A 340 -14.18 -39.69 0.59
C ILE A 340 -13.11 -40.61 1.18
N GLN A 341 -11.90 -40.55 0.63
CA GLN A 341 -10.81 -41.48 0.97
C GLN A 341 -10.08 -41.10 2.27
N GLY A 342 -9.83 -39.82 2.50
CA GLY A 342 -9.11 -39.32 3.69
C GLY A 342 -10.01 -39.09 4.90
N LYS A 343 -9.41 -38.54 5.97
CA LYS A 343 -10.13 -38.16 7.20
C LYS A 343 -11.17 -37.08 6.90
N VAL A 344 -12.33 -37.15 7.55
CA VAL A 344 -13.41 -36.16 7.39
C VAL A 344 -13.73 -35.49 8.73
N SER A 345 -13.70 -34.16 8.74
CA SER A 345 -14.14 -33.32 9.86
C SER A 345 -15.29 -32.43 9.39
N ILE A 346 -16.44 -32.55 10.06
CA ILE A 346 -17.65 -31.82 9.75
C ILE A 346 -17.97 -30.92 10.94
N THR A 347 -18.02 -29.62 10.73
CA THR A 347 -18.58 -28.65 11.67
C THR A 347 -19.91 -28.14 11.11
N ALA A 348 -21.02 -28.41 11.79
CA ALA A 348 -22.33 -28.02 11.27
C ALA A 348 -23.24 -27.38 12.32
N ALA A 349 -24.07 -26.42 11.90
CA ALA A 349 -25.06 -25.81 12.78
C ALA A 349 -26.25 -26.74 13.06
N ARG A 350 -26.50 -27.72 12.15
CA ARG A 350 -27.53 -28.74 12.25
C ARG A 350 -26.95 -30.11 11.95
N GLN A 351 -27.67 -31.17 12.34
CA GLN A 351 -27.25 -32.54 12.06
C GLN A 351 -27.18 -32.77 10.54
N PRO A 352 -26.02 -33.22 10.00
CA PRO A 352 -25.87 -33.48 8.57
C PRO A 352 -26.68 -34.71 8.14
N SER A 353 -27.21 -34.70 6.93
CA SER A 353 -27.89 -35.86 6.33
C SER A 353 -26.86 -36.65 5.51
N ILE A 354 -26.49 -37.84 5.98
CA ILE A 354 -25.46 -38.68 5.34
C ILE A 354 -26.13 -39.96 4.84
N SER A 355 -25.97 -40.27 3.56
CA SER A 355 -26.46 -41.52 2.99
C SER A 355 -25.66 -42.72 3.51
N GLU A 356 -26.35 -43.83 3.79
CA GLU A 356 -25.72 -45.10 4.17
C GLU A 356 -24.78 -45.68 3.10
N LYS A 357 -24.95 -45.26 1.84
CA LYS A 357 -24.12 -45.71 0.71
C LYS A 357 -22.83 -44.91 0.53
N ALA A 358 -22.69 -43.78 1.23
CA ALA A 358 -21.47 -42.97 1.17
C ALA A 358 -20.27 -43.76 1.72
N LYS A 359 -19.12 -43.67 1.05
CA LYS A 359 -17.90 -44.37 1.47
C LYS A 359 -16.93 -43.41 2.15
N PHE A 360 -16.37 -43.86 3.27
CA PHE A 360 -15.37 -43.13 4.02
C PHE A 360 -14.15 -44.03 4.23
N GLY A 361 -13.07 -43.77 3.49
CA GLY A 361 -11.87 -44.62 3.47
C GLY A 361 -11.11 -44.64 4.79
N SER A 362 -11.18 -43.56 5.57
CA SER A 362 -10.48 -43.40 6.86
C SER A 362 -11.39 -43.62 8.09
N GLY A 363 -12.57 -44.23 7.92
CA GLY A 363 -13.55 -44.44 8.98
C GLY A 363 -14.61 -43.32 9.08
N PRO A 364 -15.50 -43.38 10.09
CA PRO A 364 -16.63 -42.46 10.18
C PRO A 364 -16.20 -40.99 10.35
N PRO A 365 -16.97 -40.02 9.83
CA PRO A 365 -16.64 -38.59 9.93
C PRO A 365 -16.73 -38.08 11.38
N ALA A 366 -15.79 -37.22 11.76
CA ALA A 366 -15.84 -36.51 13.04
C ALA A 366 -16.81 -35.32 12.93
N ILE A 367 -17.96 -35.39 13.61
CA ILE A 367 -19.03 -34.38 13.53
C ILE A 367 -19.03 -33.52 14.80
N LYS A 368 -18.86 -32.21 14.65
CA LYS A 368 -19.01 -31.20 15.69
C LYS A 368 -20.23 -30.33 15.39
N ILE A 369 -21.22 -30.32 16.28
CA ILE A 369 -22.40 -29.46 16.12
C ILE A 369 -22.14 -28.15 16.87
N GLU A 370 -21.95 -27.06 16.13
CA GLU A 370 -21.81 -25.73 16.71
C GLU A 370 -23.20 -25.09 16.85
N THR A 371 -23.72 -25.11 18.07
CA THR A 371 -24.89 -24.31 18.42
C THR A 371 -24.43 -22.89 18.67
N HIS A 372 -24.91 -21.93 17.87
CA HIS A 372 -24.66 -20.52 18.10
C HIS A 372 -25.38 -20.11 19.39
N ARG A 373 -24.70 -20.26 20.52
CA ARG A 373 -25.16 -19.67 21.79
C ARG A 373 -25.02 -18.16 21.66
N PRO A 374 -25.99 -17.38 22.14
CA PRO A 374 -25.84 -15.94 22.15
C PRO A 374 -24.57 -15.54 22.91
N ASP A 375 -23.68 -14.77 22.29
CA ASP A 375 -22.36 -14.43 22.85
C ASP A 375 -22.44 -13.84 24.26
N TYR A 376 -23.51 -13.09 24.57
CA TYR A 376 -23.76 -12.47 25.89
C TYR A 376 -23.94 -13.47 27.05
N ALA A 377 -24.12 -14.76 26.76
CA ALA A 377 -24.19 -15.82 27.76
C ALA A 377 -22.81 -16.32 28.21
N SER A 378 -21.72 -15.89 27.56
CA SER A 378 -20.36 -16.28 27.91
C SER A 378 -19.68 -15.22 28.79
N PRO A 379 -18.95 -15.61 29.86
CA PRO A 379 -18.13 -14.67 30.63
C PRO A 379 -17.07 -13.96 29.78
N GLY A 380 -16.56 -14.63 28.74
CA GLY A 380 -15.59 -14.07 27.79
C GLY A 380 -16.12 -12.87 27.01
N TYR A 381 -17.42 -12.81 26.71
CA TYR A 381 -18.02 -11.66 26.04
C TYR A 381 -17.86 -10.36 26.85
N TYR A 382 -18.12 -10.41 28.16
CA TYR A 382 -17.95 -9.24 29.05
C TYR A 382 -16.48 -8.82 29.17
N TRP A 383 -15.56 -9.78 29.19
CA TRP A 383 -14.13 -9.52 29.15
C TRP A 383 -13.68 -8.83 27.85
N HIS A 384 -14.18 -9.25 26.69
CA HIS A 384 -13.90 -8.55 25.44
C HIS A 384 -14.52 -7.15 25.40
N GLN A 385 -15.68 -6.96 26.03
CA GLN A 385 -16.31 -5.64 26.11
C GLN A 385 -15.51 -4.67 27.01
N THR A 386 -14.94 -5.13 28.12
CA THR A 386 -14.06 -4.31 28.97
C THR A 386 -12.76 -3.95 28.25
N LEU A 387 -12.15 -4.90 27.52
CA LEU A 387 -10.98 -4.62 26.67
C LEU A 387 -11.28 -3.57 25.60
N ARG A 388 -12.42 -3.67 24.91
CA ARG A 388 -12.85 -2.70 23.89
C ARG A 388 -13.12 -1.32 24.49
N TRP A 389 -13.71 -1.27 25.68
CA TRP A 389 -13.88 -0.03 26.43
C TRP A 389 -12.53 0.59 26.80
N GLY A 390 -11.60 -0.22 27.33
CA GLY A 390 -10.25 0.21 27.68
C GLY A 390 -9.46 0.73 26.48
N ALA A 391 -9.54 0.07 25.32
CA ALA A 391 -8.92 0.53 24.08
C ALA A 391 -9.47 1.88 23.60
N ALA A 392 -10.80 2.06 23.64
CA ALA A 392 -11.42 3.33 23.29
C ALA A 392 -11.05 4.45 24.27
N PHE A 393 -10.98 4.13 25.58
CA PHE A 393 -10.54 5.08 26.59
C PHE A 393 -9.07 5.47 26.41
N MET A 394 -8.18 4.53 26.13
CA MET A 394 -6.77 4.78 25.84
C MET A 394 -6.59 5.63 24.59
N LEU A 395 -7.35 5.37 23.52
CA LEU A 395 -7.35 6.25 22.35
C LEU A 395 -7.81 7.67 22.72
N GLY A 396 -8.87 7.80 23.50
CA GLY A 396 -9.34 9.09 23.98
C GLY A 396 -8.33 9.82 24.85
N LEU A 397 -7.59 9.11 25.70
CA LEU A 397 -6.48 9.66 26.48
C LEU A 397 -5.38 10.21 25.57
N VAL A 398 -4.95 9.43 24.57
CA VAL A 398 -3.95 9.86 23.59
C VAL A 398 -4.43 11.09 22.82
N LEU A 399 -5.68 11.11 22.37
CA LEU A 399 -6.26 12.27 21.67
C LEU A 399 -6.37 13.51 22.56
N ALA A 400 -6.73 13.34 23.83
CA ALA A 400 -6.79 14.42 24.80
C ALA A 400 -5.41 15.02 25.11
N LEU A 401 -4.35 14.21 25.07
CA LEU A 401 -2.97 14.66 25.30
C LEU A 401 -2.35 15.30 24.04
N LEU A 402 -2.51 14.68 22.86
CA LEU A 402 -1.91 15.17 21.62
C LEU A 402 -2.66 16.35 21.01
N MET A 403 -4.00 16.34 21.09
CA MET A 403 -4.86 17.31 20.40
C MET A 403 -6.02 17.81 21.29
N PRO A 404 -5.74 18.39 22.47
CA PRO A 404 -6.78 18.83 23.43
C PRO A 404 -7.72 19.90 22.86
N GLY A 405 -7.22 20.74 21.95
CA GLY A 405 -8.06 21.72 21.25
C GLY A 405 -9.08 21.05 20.32
N PHE A 406 -8.68 19.97 19.63
CA PHE A 406 -9.54 19.30 18.65
C PHE A 406 -10.68 18.58 19.36
N LEU A 407 -10.39 17.91 20.47
CA LEU A 407 -11.39 17.27 21.31
C LEU A 407 -12.41 18.31 21.85
N ARG A 408 -11.96 19.50 22.24
CA ARG A 408 -12.87 20.59 22.67
C ARG A 408 -13.72 21.14 21.54
N ASP A 409 -13.16 21.31 20.34
CA ASP A 409 -13.92 21.74 19.16
C ASP A 409 -15.00 20.74 18.78
N THR A 410 -14.68 19.44 18.82
CA THR A 410 -15.67 18.38 18.55
C THR A 410 -16.84 18.43 19.54
N MET A 411 -16.57 18.62 20.84
CA MET A 411 -17.66 18.72 21.83
C MET A 411 -18.58 19.92 21.58
N ARG A 412 -18.05 21.07 21.14
CA ARG A 412 -18.85 22.26 20.78
C ARG A 412 -19.72 22.04 19.56
N GLU A 413 -19.20 21.43 18.50
CA GLU A 413 -20.00 21.12 17.31
C GLU A 413 -21.05 20.02 17.58
N GLY A 414 -20.86 19.21 18.62
CA GLY A 414 -21.85 18.25 19.12
C GLY A 414 -23.18 18.88 19.59
N GLU A 415 -23.20 20.18 19.92
CA GLU A 415 -24.45 20.88 20.29
C GLU A 415 -25.38 21.09 19.09
N ARG A 416 -24.85 21.02 17.86
CA ARG A 416 -25.61 21.18 16.61
C ARG A 416 -26.09 19.84 16.08
N TYR A 417 -27.00 19.20 16.82
CA TYR A 417 -27.46 17.82 16.57
C TYR A 417 -27.80 17.52 15.09
N GLY A 418 -28.60 18.38 14.45
CA GLY A 418 -29.03 18.16 13.06
C GLY A 418 -27.90 18.28 12.04
N LEU A 419 -27.03 19.29 12.20
CA LEU A 419 -25.90 19.51 11.28
C LEU A 419 -24.84 18.42 11.43
N SER A 420 -24.56 17.99 12.66
CA SER A 420 -23.63 16.90 12.94
C SER A 420 -24.15 15.58 12.39
N LEU A 421 -25.42 15.23 12.59
CA LEU A 421 -25.97 14.01 11.98
C LEU A 421 -25.93 14.04 10.44
N GLY A 422 -26.30 15.16 9.83
CA GLY A 422 -26.26 15.32 8.37
C GLY A 422 -24.84 15.22 7.79
N ALA A 423 -23.88 15.92 8.39
CA ALA A 423 -22.47 15.85 8.00
C ALA A 423 -21.90 14.44 8.19
N GLY A 424 -22.35 13.72 9.23
CA GLY A 424 -21.98 12.35 9.51
C GLY A 424 -22.44 11.35 8.46
N VAL A 425 -23.72 11.42 8.04
CA VAL A 425 -24.25 10.57 6.97
C VAL A 425 -23.50 10.82 5.66
N LEU A 426 -23.25 12.10 5.35
CA LEU A 426 -22.51 12.48 4.17
C LEU A 426 -21.07 11.94 4.22
N ALA A 427 -20.37 12.10 5.33
CA ALA A 427 -19.02 11.57 5.50
C ALA A 427 -18.97 10.03 5.49
N LEU A 428 -20.01 9.35 5.98
CA LEU A 428 -20.09 7.88 5.98
C LEU A 428 -20.20 7.31 4.57
N ILE A 429 -20.96 7.97 3.68
CA ILE A 429 -21.23 7.47 2.32
C ILE A 429 -20.26 8.07 1.29
N VAL A 430 -20.03 9.39 1.32
CA VAL A 430 -19.27 10.10 0.29
C VAL A 430 -17.77 9.80 0.40
N THR A 431 -17.22 9.74 1.61
CA THR A 431 -15.76 9.52 1.80
C THR A 431 -15.26 8.22 1.16
N PRO A 432 -15.87 7.03 1.40
CA PRO A 432 -15.40 5.80 0.75
C PRO A 432 -15.58 5.84 -0.77
N ILE A 433 -16.69 6.41 -1.28
CA ILE A 433 -16.91 6.54 -2.73
C ILE A 433 -15.85 7.46 -3.35
N ALA A 434 -15.60 8.62 -2.75
CA ALA A 434 -14.61 9.57 -3.23
C ALA A 434 -13.19 8.99 -3.15
N ALA A 435 -12.89 8.20 -2.11
CA ALA A 435 -11.61 7.53 -1.98
C ALA A 435 -11.42 6.44 -3.05
N VAL A 436 -12.47 5.66 -3.36
CA VAL A 436 -12.44 4.69 -4.47
C VAL A 436 -12.24 5.40 -5.80
N ILE A 437 -12.97 6.51 -6.04
CA ILE A 437 -12.78 7.32 -7.25
C ILE A 437 -11.36 7.89 -7.32
N ALA A 438 -10.79 8.36 -6.21
CA ALA A 438 -9.41 8.82 -6.15
C ALA A 438 -8.44 7.69 -6.51
N CYS A 439 -8.68 6.47 -6.01
CA CYS A 439 -7.88 5.29 -6.34
C CYS A 439 -7.94 4.86 -7.81
N ILE A 440 -8.92 5.34 -8.60
CA ILE A 440 -8.95 5.11 -10.06
C ILE A 440 -7.83 5.91 -10.75
N THR A 441 -7.39 7.03 -10.15
CA THR A 441 -6.32 7.85 -10.69
C THR A 441 -4.96 7.45 -10.11
N ILE A 442 -3.91 7.43 -10.94
CA ILE A 442 -2.55 7.01 -10.52
C ILE A 442 -2.03 7.86 -9.34
N VAL A 443 -2.26 9.18 -9.37
CA VAL A 443 -1.88 10.10 -8.28
C VAL A 443 -2.80 9.94 -7.06
N GLY A 444 -4.09 9.62 -7.29
CA GLY A 444 -5.08 9.52 -6.23
C GLY A 444 -5.11 8.19 -5.49
N VAL A 445 -4.34 7.16 -5.89
CA VAL A 445 -4.19 5.92 -5.09
C VAL A 445 -3.62 6.23 -3.71
N ALA A 446 -2.55 7.02 -3.63
CA ALA A 446 -1.95 7.39 -2.34
C ALA A 446 -2.95 8.19 -1.48
N VAL A 447 -3.63 9.16 -2.09
CA VAL A 447 -4.64 10.00 -1.41
C VAL A 447 -5.85 9.17 -0.98
N GLY A 448 -6.32 8.25 -1.83
CA GLY A 448 -7.47 7.39 -1.58
C GLY A 448 -7.20 6.38 -0.47
N ILE A 449 -6.01 5.76 -0.44
CA ILE A 449 -5.59 4.89 0.66
C ILE A 449 -5.52 5.68 1.97
N LEU A 450 -4.85 6.85 1.96
CA LEU A 450 -4.79 7.71 3.14
C LEU A 450 -6.19 8.17 3.60
N ALA A 451 -7.10 8.45 2.67
CA ALA A 451 -8.48 8.82 2.97
C ALA A 451 -9.26 7.65 3.58
N VAL A 452 -9.11 6.42 3.08
CA VAL A 452 -9.74 5.22 3.67
C VAL A 452 -9.18 4.93 5.06
N LEU A 453 -7.86 5.07 5.25
CA LEU A 453 -7.22 4.88 6.55
C LEU A 453 -7.68 5.94 7.57
N ALA A 454 -7.70 7.21 7.16
CA ALA A 454 -8.18 8.31 7.99
C ALA A 454 -9.68 8.15 8.30
N TRP A 455 -10.48 7.71 7.33
CA TRP A 455 -11.90 7.42 7.51
C TRP A 455 -12.12 6.26 8.47
N GLY A 456 -11.37 5.15 8.33
CA GLY A 456 -11.40 4.02 9.27
C GLY A 456 -10.99 4.41 10.68
N ALA A 457 -9.95 5.23 10.82
CA ALA A 457 -9.54 5.79 12.10
C ALA A 457 -10.62 6.69 12.69
N ALA A 458 -11.26 7.55 11.88
CA ALA A 458 -12.36 8.42 12.30
C ALA A 458 -13.61 7.62 12.73
N LEU A 459 -13.95 6.53 12.03
CA LEU A 459 -15.02 5.62 12.40
C LEU A 459 -14.80 5.01 13.79
N TYR A 460 -13.57 4.55 14.07
CA TYR A 460 -13.25 4.01 15.38
C TYR A 460 -13.21 5.11 16.47
N ALA A 461 -12.65 6.28 16.13
CA ALA A 461 -12.56 7.42 17.05
C ALA A 461 -13.93 8.07 17.32
N ALA A 462 -14.94 7.87 16.48
CA ALA A 462 -16.30 8.40 16.65
C ALA A 462 -16.84 8.15 18.07
N GLN A 463 -16.68 6.92 18.59
CA GLN A 463 -17.14 6.56 19.94
C GLN A 463 -16.48 7.39 21.05
N VAL A 464 -15.24 7.83 20.85
CA VAL A 464 -14.50 8.68 21.80
C VAL A 464 -15.11 10.07 21.86
N PHE A 465 -15.38 10.68 20.70
CA PHE A 465 -15.99 12.01 20.62
C PHE A 465 -17.41 12.01 21.18
N VAL A 466 -18.21 11.00 20.82
CA VAL A 466 -19.57 10.85 21.37
C VAL A 466 -19.52 10.55 22.87
N GLY A 467 -18.56 9.74 23.32
CA GLY A 467 -18.36 9.43 24.74
C GLY A 467 -17.98 10.66 25.56
N ALA A 468 -17.06 11.49 25.07
CA ALA A 468 -16.70 12.76 25.70
C ALA A 468 -17.89 13.72 25.76
N PHE A 469 -18.65 13.85 24.67
CA PHE A 469 -19.86 14.67 24.59
C PHE A 469 -20.96 14.21 25.56
N LEU A 470 -21.28 12.91 25.58
CA LEU A 470 -22.27 12.34 26.50
C LEU A 470 -21.83 12.49 27.96
N GLY A 471 -20.55 12.25 28.24
CA GLY A 471 -19.97 12.46 29.55
C GLY A 471 -20.12 13.90 30.05
N GLN A 472 -19.82 14.87 29.18
CA GLN A 472 -20.01 16.29 29.48
C GLN A 472 -21.49 16.65 29.68
N LYS A 473 -22.39 16.09 28.88
CA LYS A 473 -23.84 16.33 29.01
C LYS A 473 -24.41 15.77 30.32
N MET A 474 -23.87 14.66 30.82
CA MET A 474 -24.34 14.03 32.07
C MET A 474 -23.71 14.63 33.33
N LEU A 475 -22.43 15.02 33.27
CA LEU A 475 -21.62 15.41 34.44
C LEU A 475 -21.16 16.89 34.39
N GLY A 476 -21.70 17.70 33.48
CA GLY A 476 -21.37 19.11 33.31
C GLY A 476 -20.01 19.38 32.64
N ALA A 477 -19.67 20.67 32.52
CA ALA A 477 -18.44 21.14 31.86
C ALA A 477 -17.17 20.76 32.63
N ALA A 478 -16.08 20.48 31.90
CA ALA A 478 -14.81 20.04 32.48
C ALA A 478 -13.79 21.18 32.67
N ASP A 479 -13.41 21.40 33.93
CA ASP A 479 -12.43 22.44 34.29
C ASP A 479 -10.97 21.92 34.27
N SER A 480 -10.77 20.60 34.31
CA SER A 480 -9.45 19.95 34.28
C SER A 480 -9.40 18.77 33.32
N THR A 481 -8.20 18.44 32.83
CA THR A 481 -7.96 17.29 31.95
C THR A 481 -8.38 15.97 32.61
N GLY A 482 -8.14 15.80 33.91
CA GLY A 482 -8.59 14.62 34.65
C GLY A 482 -10.13 14.52 34.70
N ALA A 483 -10.81 15.65 34.86
CA ALA A 483 -12.27 15.70 34.84
C ALA A 483 -12.84 15.47 33.43
N LEU A 484 -12.12 15.84 32.36
CA LEU A 484 -12.50 15.50 30.98
C LEU A 484 -12.39 13.99 30.73
N LEU A 485 -11.29 13.38 31.16
CA LEU A 485 -11.05 11.94 31.00
C LEU A 485 -12.07 11.11 31.81
N GLY A 486 -12.37 11.51 33.05
CA GLY A 486 -13.39 10.84 33.87
C GLY A 486 -14.78 10.89 33.23
N ARG A 487 -15.16 12.03 32.64
CA ARG A 487 -16.45 12.17 31.94
C ARG A 487 -16.50 11.32 30.68
N MET A 488 -15.43 11.34 29.88
CA MET A 488 -15.30 10.49 28.70
C MET A 488 -15.40 9.00 29.04
N ALA A 489 -14.78 8.56 30.14
CA ALA A 489 -14.89 7.19 30.64
C ALA A 489 -16.35 6.79 30.92
N VAL A 490 -17.11 7.66 31.58
CA VAL A 490 -18.54 7.46 31.86
C VAL A 490 -19.37 7.44 30.58
N GLY A 491 -19.16 8.38 29.65
CA GLY A 491 -19.90 8.37 28.39
C GLY A 491 -19.59 7.16 27.50
N LEU A 492 -18.33 6.71 27.48
CA LEU A 492 -17.93 5.46 26.81
C LEU A 492 -18.60 4.24 27.45
N LEU A 493 -18.73 4.21 28.78
CA LEU A 493 -19.44 3.14 29.49
C LEU A 493 -20.92 3.12 29.07
N VAL A 494 -21.58 4.27 28.99
CA VAL A 494 -22.98 4.38 28.55
C VAL A 494 -23.16 3.87 27.13
N ILE A 495 -22.27 4.26 26.20
CA ILE A 495 -22.29 3.76 24.81
C ILE A 495 -22.14 2.23 24.80
N ARG A 496 -21.26 1.66 25.64
CA ARG A 496 -21.07 0.21 25.71
C ARG A 496 -22.28 -0.52 26.27
N VAL A 497 -22.92 0.00 27.31
CA VAL A 497 -24.14 -0.58 27.87
C VAL A 497 -25.28 -0.51 26.86
N ALA A 498 -25.46 0.63 26.17
CA ALA A 498 -26.47 0.77 25.12
C ALA A 498 -26.23 -0.20 23.94
N GLY A 499 -24.96 -0.42 23.58
CA GLY A 499 -24.56 -1.38 22.56
C GLY A 499 -24.80 -2.85 22.92
N MET A 500 -25.06 -3.18 24.19
CA MET A 500 -25.35 -4.54 24.64
C MET A 500 -26.82 -4.93 24.49
N ILE A 501 -27.70 -3.98 24.19
CA ILE A 501 -29.14 -4.25 24.00
C ILE A 501 -29.33 -4.99 22.66
N PRO A 502 -29.96 -6.18 22.64
CA PRO A 502 -30.22 -6.91 21.40
C PRO A 502 -31.02 -6.07 20.40
N TYR A 503 -30.64 -6.11 19.12
CA TYR A 503 -31.22 -5.34 18.00
C TYR A 503 -31.06 -3.81 18.10
N ALA A 504 -31.39 -3.20 19.24
CA ALA A 504 -31.24 -1.77 19.49
C ALA A 504 -29.77 -1.33 19.55
N GLY A 505 -28.86 -2.22 19.98
CA GLY A 505 -27.43 -1.94 20.06
C GLY A 505 -26.79 -1.60 18.71
N HIS A 506 -27.25 -2.24 17.62
CA HIS A 506 -26.78 -1.91 16.26
C HIS A 506 -27.22 -0.50 15.83
N LEU A 507 -28.46 -0.12 16.16
CA LEU A 507 -28.97 1.23 15.88
C LEU A 507 -28.24 2.28 16.72
N ALA A 508 -28.01 2.00 18.01
CA ALA A 508 -27.21 2.86 18.88
C ALA A 508 -25.79 3.07 18.32
N TRP A 509 -25.16 2.01 17.82
CA TRP A 509 -23.84 2.10 17.20
C TRP A 509 -23.84 2.93 15.91
N LEU A 510 -24.86 2.77 15.07
CA LEU A 510 -25.01 3.59 13.86
C LEU A 510 -25.14 5.08 14.22
N ILE A 511 -25.94 5.42 15.23
CA ILE A 511 -26.09 6.79 15.71
C ILE A 511 -24.75 7.33 16.22
N VAL A 512 -24.01 6.55 17.02
CA VAL A 512 -22.68 6.93 17.55
C VAL A 512 -21.70 7.20 16.41
N VAL A 513 -21.66 6.34 15.40
CA VAL A 513 -20.77 6.49 14.24
C VAL A 513 -21.12 7.73 13.45
N VAL A 514 -22.39 7.87 13.05
CA VAL A 514 -22.86 9.00 12.24
C VAL A 514 -22.63 10.30 13.00
N PHE A 515 -23.06 10.39 14.25
CA PHE A 515 -22.88 11.60 15.06
C PHE A 515 -21.41 11.93 15.28
N GLY A 516 -20.58 10.95 15.63
CA GLY A 516 -19.14 11.15 15.84
C GLY A 516 -18.39 11.57 14.58
N LEU A 517 -18.66 10.94 13.43
CA LEU A 517 -18.11 11.35 12.13
C LEU A 517 -18.49 12.77 11.76
N GLY A 518 -19.75 13.14 12.00
CA GLY A 518 -20.26 14.46 11.69
C GLY A 518 -19.58 15.55 12.50
N VAL A 519 -19.45 15.33 13.80
CA VAL A 519 -18.74 16.21 14.71
C VAL A 519 -17.26 16.38 14.30
N VAL A 520 -16.59 15.28 13.95
CA VAL A 520 -15.20 15.30 13.45
C VAL A 520 -15.10 16.11 12.16
N THR A 521 -16.02 15.87 11.22
CA THR A 521 -16.05 16.56 9.91
C THR A 521 -16.24 18.06 10.10
N LEU A 522 -17.19 18.48 10.93
CA LEU A 522 -17.44 19.90 11.22
C LEU A 522 -16.25 20.57 11.91
N ALA A 523 -15.59 19.88 12.85
CA ALA A 523 -14.40 20.40 13.51
C ALA A 523 -13.24 20.61 12.51
N ILE A 524 -13.03 19.68 11.57
CA ILE A 524 -12.03 19.81 10.50
C ILE A 524 -12.37 20.98 9.56
N VAL A 525 -13.62 21.05 9.08
CA VAL A 525 -14.07 22.12 8.17
C VAL A 525 -13.91 23.50 8.80
N LYS A 526 -14.23 23.64 10.09
CA LYS A 526 -14.08 24.91 10.80
C LYS A 526 -12.63 25.35 10.92
N ARG A 527 -11.71 24.42 11.19
CA ARG A 527 -10.26 24.70 11.26
C ARG A 527 -9.63 24.98 9.90
N ALA A 528 -10.21 24.44 8.83
CA ALA A 528 -9.73 24.66 7.46
C ALA A 528 -10.20 26.00 6.85
N ARG A 529 -11.20 26.67 7.44
CA ARG A 529 -11.63 28.00 6.97
C ARG A 529 -10.64 29.06 7.47
N PRO A 530 -9.99 29.83 6.59
CA PRO A 530 -9.20 30.98 7.01
C PRO A 530 -10.10 32.01 7.70
N GLU A 531 -9.67 32.57 8.83
CA GLU A 531 -10.41 33.68 9.45
C GLU A 531 -10.49 34.83 8.44
N PRO A 532 -11.67 35.43 8.22
CA PRO A 532 -11.75 36.63 7.41
C PRO A 532 -10.89 37.70 8.08
N ALA A 533 -9.91 38.24 7.34
CA ALA A 533 -9.09 39.35 7.81
C ALA A 533 -10.02 40.46 8.31
N ALA A 534 -9.85 40.85 9.57
CA ALA A 534 -10.59 41.97 10.15
C ALA A 534 -10.34 43.20 9.26
N MET A 535 -11.41 43.71 8.64
CA MET A 535 -11.42 45.01 7.95
C MET A 535 -11.60 46.13 8.95
#